data_AF-A0AAV6R6P2-F1
#
_entry.id   AF-A0AAV6R6P2-F1
#
_cell.length_a   1.000
_cell.length_b   1.000
_cell.length_c   1.000
_cell.angle_alpha   90.00
_cell.angle_beta   90.00
_cell.angle_gamma   90.00
#
_symmetry.space_group_name_H-M   'P 1'
#
loop_
_entity.id
_entity.type
_entity.pdbx_description
1 polymer ?
#
loop_
_entity_poly.entity_id
_entity_poly.type
_entity_poly.pdbx_seq_one_letter_code
_entity_poly.pdbx_strand_id
1 'polypeptide(L)'
;MTSLGGLTGFWVIAMLTLYGEAQGHSLNEPDVPFPPACPTAQNLAAICHQGQGRPRYPASFFPVSGASHFRRCGNAINRLESWYSLCCSGHAAQQSQLLCCAQQAWKQALSKFCAEEYSTMTVPYECCEDRGDARWKCFDSELPNPNYSSTPGYTAPQLPAEPGFTFDSNAC
;
A
#
# COMPACT_ATOMS: atom_id res chain seq x y z
N MET A 1 -3.78 -43.35 64.87
CA MET A 1 -2.48 -43.67 64.26
C MET A 1 -2.23 -42.62 63.20
N THR A 2 -1.26 -41.76 63.47
CA THR A 2 -0.79 -40.68 62.59
C THR A 2 -0.11 -41.27 61.35
N SER A 3 -0.34 -40.70 60.18
CA SER A 3 0.60 -40.81 59.07
C SER A 3 0.54 -39.57 58.18
N LEU A 4 1.71 -38.93 58.11
CA LEU A 4 2.07 -37.77 57.30
C LEU A 4 2.33 -38.20 55.85
N GLY A 5 2.10 -37.27 54.91
CA GLY A 5 2.72 -37.28 53.58
C GLY A 5 1.78 -36.69 52.53
N GLY A 6 2.14 -35.71 51.71
CA GLY A 6 3.38 -34.98 51.54
C GLY A 6 3.08 -33.75 50.68
N LEU A 7 3.76 -32.66 50.99
CA LEU A 7 3.75 -31.41 50.23
C LEU A 7 4.57 -31.62 48.95
N THR A 8 3.95 -31.48 47.77
CA THR A 8 4.66 -31.07 46.56
C THR A 8 3.81 -30.05 45.83
N GLY A 9 4.12 -28.77 46.09
CA GLY A 9 3.60 -27.66 45.32
C GLY A 9 4.26 -27.66 43.95
N PHE A 10 3.47 -27.89 42.91
CA PHE A 10 3.88 -27.65 41.53
C PHE A 10 3.75 -26.15 41.25
N TRP A 11 4.86 -25.43 41.38
CA TRP A 11 5.01 -24.11 40.78
C TRP A 11 5.10 -24.28 39.27
N VAL A 12 3.97 -24.19 38.57
CA VAL A 12 3.97 -24.02 37.12
C VAL A 12 4.41 -22.58 36.87
N ILE A 13 5.70 -22.40 36.60
CA ILE A 13 6.25 -21.15 36.10
C ILE A 13 5.64 -20.96 34.71
N ALA A 14 4.63 -20.11 34.60
CA ALA A 14 4.15 -19.61 33.33
C ALA A 14 5.31 -18.83 32.69
N MET A 15 6.01 -19.47 31.75
CA MET A 15 6.90 -18.80 30.82
C MET A 15 6.05 -17.88 29.95
N LEU A 16 5.87 -16.65 30.42
CA LEU A 16 5.45 -15.52 29.62
C LEU A 16 6.52 -15.33 28.55
N THR A 17 6.36 -15.98 27.40
CA THR A 17 7.04 -15.58 26.19
C THR A 17 6.55 -14.18 25.85
N LEU A 18 7.29 -13.18 26.33
CA LEU A 18 7.29 -11.83 25.79
C LEU A 18 7.76 -11.96 24.34
N TYR A 19 6.83 -12.23 23.42
CA TYR A 19 7.01 -11.87 22.02
C TYR A 19 6.95 -10.34 21.94
N GLY A 20 8.05 -9.71 22.34
CA GLY A 20 8.36 -8.37 21.87
C GLY A 20 8.85 -8.54 20.44
N GLU A 21 7.99 -8.29 19.47
CA GLU A 21 8.42 -8.01 18.11
C GLU A 21 9.26 -6.73 18.15
N ALA A 22 10.58 -6.92 18.23
CA ALA A 22 11.52 -5.87 17.91
C ALA A 22 11.46 -5.66 16.39
N GLN A 23 10.51 -4.86 15.91
CA GLN A 23 10.63 -4.22 14.60
C GLN A 23 11.86 -3.31 14.64
N GLY A 24 13.00 -3.87 14.23
CA GLY A 24 14.19 -3.11 13.93
C GLY A 24 13.95 -2.29 12.66
N HIS A 25 13.19 -1.20 12.75
CA HIS A 25 13.19 -0.18 11.70
C HIS A 25 14.59 0.43 11.64
N SER A 26 15.34 0.05 10.61
CA SER A 26 16.60 0.69 10.26
C SER A 26 16.34 2.17 10.04
N LEU A 27 17.04 3.05 10.77
CA LEU A 27 16.85 4.52 10.78
C LEU A 27 17.03 5.22 9.41
N ASN A 28 17.23 4.47 8.33
CA ASN A 28 17.51 4.98 6.97
C ASN A 28 16.58 4.42 5.89
N GLU A 29 15.48 3.75 6.27
CA GLU A 29 14.52 3.24 5.30
C GLU A 29 13.71 4.37 4.66
N PRO A 30 13.56 4.41 3.32
CA PRO A 30 12.71 5.41 2.68
C PRO A 30 11.24 5.23 3.08
N ASP A 31 10.62 6.29 3.58
CA ASP A 31 9.19 6.30 3.93
C ASP A 31 8.31 6.33 2.67
N VAL A 32 7.81 5.15 2.29
CA VAL A 32 6.91 4.93 1.15
C VAL A 32 5.66 4.21 1.67
N PRO A 33 4.52 4.90 1.90
CA PRO A 33 3.31 4.34 2.46
C PRO A 33 2.61 3.47 1.42
N PHE A 34 3.07 2.21 1.33
CA PHE A 34 2.60 1.20 0.42
C PHE A 34 2.09 -0.01 1.22
N PRO A 35 0.97 -0.63 0.82
CA PRO A 35 0.19 -0.38 -0.39
C PRO A 35 -0.80 0.79 -0.26
N PRO A 36 -1.17 1.45 -1.39
CA PRO A 36 -2.25 2.41 -1.39
C PRO A 36 -3.60 1.69 -1.23
N ALA A 37 -4.53 2.30 -0.49
CA ALA A 37 -5.85 1.72 -0.25
C ALA A 37 -6.72 1.62 -1.50
N CYS A 38 -7.56 0.59 -1.58
CA CYS A 38 -8.54 0.48 -2.65
C CYS A 38 -9.49 1.70 -2.63
N PRO A 39 -9.81 2.29 -3.79
CA PRO A 39 -10.80 3.36 -3.85
C PRO A 39 -12.18 2.91 -3.38
N THR A 40 -12.77 3.74 -2.53
CA THR A 40 -14.12 3.59 -1.97
C THR A 40 -14.88 4.90 -2.15
N ALA A 41 -16.20 4.87 -2.00
CA ALA A 41 -17.00 6.11 -2.05
C ALA A 41 -16.56 7.14 -0.99
N GLN A 42 -16.03 6.66 0.14
CA GLN A 42 -15.60 7.47 1.28
C GLN A 42 -14.28 8.20 1.03
N ASN A 43 -13.30 7.56 0.38
CA ASN A 43 -11.98 8.15 0.13
C ASN A 43 -11.86 8.80 -1.27
N LEU A 44 -12.84 8.62 -2.16
CA LEU A 44 -12.80 9.11 -3.54
C LEU A 44 -12.61 10.63 -3.65
N ALA A 45 -13.26 11.40 -2.78
CA ALA A 45 -13.10 12.85 -2.76
C ALA A 45 -11.65 13.25 -2.41
N ALA A 46 -11.03 12.58 -1.45
CA ALA A 46 -9.63 12.82 -1.10
C ALA A 46 -8.69 12.42 -2.26
N ILE A 47 -8.95 11.27 -2.91
CA ILE A 47 -8.20 10.83 -4.10
C ILE A 47 -8.14 11.95 -5.14
N CYS A 48 -9.30 12.52 -5.52
CA CYS A 48 -9.36 13.53 -6.58
C CYS A 48 -8.91 14.92 -6.14
N HIS A 49 -9.25 15.36 -4.93
CA HIS A 49 -9.06 16.77 -4.53
C HIS A 49 -7.79 17.02 -3.72
N GLN A 50 -7.17 15.98 -3.16
CA GLN A 50 -6.01 16.12 -2.27
C GLN A 50 -4.71 15.55 -2.85
N GLY A 51 -4.71 15.13 -4.12
CA GLY A 51 -3.54 14.49 -4.76
C GLY A 51 -2.26 15.31 -4.72
N GLN A 52 -2.36 16.64 -4.85
CA GLN A 52 -1.21 17.55 -4.76
C GLN A 52 -0.59 17.61 -3.36
N GLY A 53 -1.32 17.23 -2.32
CA GLY A 53 -0.82 17.18 -0.96
C GLY A 53 -0.25 15.81 -0.57
N ARG A 54 -0.21 14.84 -1.47
CA ARG A 54 0.34 13.49 -1.19
C ARG A 54 1.74 13.34 -1.81
N PRO A 55 2.69 12.67 -1.13
CA PRO A 55 4.05 12.50 -1.62
C PRO A 55 4.15 11.94 -3.05
N ARG A 56 5.25 12.29 -3.72
CA ARG A 56 5.72 11.67 -4.96
C ARG A 56 7.16 11.21 -4.79
N TYR A 57 7.52 10.17 -5.53
CA TYR A 57 8.76 9.43 -5.34
C TYR A 57 9.64 9.48 -6.59
N PRO A 58 10.22 10.64 -6.96
CA PRO A 58 11.19 10.70 -8.05
C PRO A 58 12.45 9.89 -7.72
N ALA A 59 13.26 9.57 -8.73
CA ALA A 59 14.51 8.82 -8.54
C ALA A 59 15.47 9.45 -7.52
N SER A 60 15.42 10.78 -7.34
CA SER A 60 16.21 11.55 -6.37
C SER A 60 15.76 11.40 -4.92
N PHE A 61 14.55 10.88 -4.67
CA PHE A 61 14.07 10.59 -3.31
C PHE A 61 14.82 9.43 -2.66
N PHE A 62 15.29 8.48 -3.48
CA PHE A 62 15.86 7.23 -3.01
C PHE A 62 17.39 7.28 -2.93
N PRO A 63 18.01 6.60 -1.94
CA PRO A 63 19.44 6.32 -1.93
C PRO A 63 19.92 5.69 -3.25
N VAL A 64 21.18 5.93 -3.59
CA VAL A 64 21.79 5.48 -4.86
C VAL A 64 21.74 3.95 -5.01
N SER A 65 21.89 3.22 -3.90
CA SER A 65 21.84 1.76 -3.86
C SER A 65 21.01 1.26 -2.68
N GLY A 66 20.66 -0.03 -2.68
CA GLY A 66 19.97 -0.67 -1.55
C GLY A 66 18.47 -0.35 -1.39
N ALA A 67 17.87 0.46 -2.27
CA ALA A 67 16.48 0.88 -2.17
C ALA A 67 15.61 0.44 -3.36
N SER A 68 15.95 -0.67 -4.02
CA SER A 68 15.26 -1.10 -5.26
C SER A 68 13.79 -1.44 -5.03
N HIS A 69 13.46 -2.10 -3.92
CA HIS A 69 12.08 -2.39 -3.54
C HIS A 69 11.26 -1.11 -3.33
N PHE A 70 11.74 -0.19 -2.49
CA PHE A 70 11.09 1.11 -2.25
C PHE A 70 10.93 1.94 -3.52
N ARG A 71 11.90 1.89 -4.44
CA ARG A 71 11.78 2.52 -5.77
C ARG A 71 10.58 1.98 -6.55
N ARG A 72 10.35 0.66 -6.53
CA ARG A 72 9.20 0.05 -7.22
C ARG A 72 7.87 0.41 -6.53
N CYS A 73 7.82 0.41 -5.20
CA CYS A 73 6.66 0.87 -4.43
C CYS A 73 6.33 2.35 -4.75
N GLY A 74 7.34 3.22 -4.75
CA GLY A 74 7.18 4.63 -5.06
C GLY A 74 6.76 4.87 -6.52
N ASN A 75 7.32 4.11 -7.47
CA ASN A 75 6.88 4.14 -8.87
C ASN A 75 5.42 3.73 -9.02
N ALA A 76 4.98 2.69 -8.31
CA ALA A 76 3.59 2.26 -8.30
C ALA A 76 2.64 3.35 -7.77
N ILE A 77 3.03 4.05 -6.70
CA ILE A 77 2.27 5.20 -6.18
C ILE A 77 2.25 6.36 -7.19
N ASN A 78 3.39 6.74 -7.76
CA ASN A 78 3.45 7.82 -8.76
C ASN A 78 2.53 7.53 -9.96
N ARG A 79 2.55 6.29 -10.45
CA ARG A 79 1.70 5.79 -11.52
C ARG A 79 0.22 5.87 -11.16
N LEU A 80 -0.13 5.36 -9.99
CA LEU A 80 -1.49 5.40 -9.51
C LEU A 80 -2.02 6.84 -9.40
N GLU A 81 -1.23 7.73 -8.84
CA GLU A 81 -1.56 9.15 -8.72
C GLU A 81 -1.72 9.84 -10.09
N SER A 82 -0.85 9.51 -11.05
CA SER A 82 -1.01 9.99 -12.42
C SER A 82 -2.31 9.48 -13.04
N TRP A 83 -2.68 8.22 -12.83
CA TRP A 83 -3.91 7.63 -13.40
C TRP A 83 -5.18 8.10 -12.70
N TYR A 84 -5.13 8.36 -11.40
CA TYR A 84 -6.22 9.05 -10.70
C TYR A 84 -6.48 10.43 -11.29
N SER A 85 -5.43 11.18 -11.65
CA SER A 85 -5.65 12.48 -12.29
C SER A 85 -6.43 12.36 -13.62
N LEU A 86 -6.24 11.28 -14.38
CA LEU A 86 -7.04 10.99 -15.57
C LEU A 86 -8.52 10.76 -15.21
N CYS A 87 -8.80 9.89 -14.23
CA CYS A 87 -10.16 9.63 -13.76
C CYS A 87 -10.85 10.91 -13.24
N CYS A 88 -10.11 11.79 -12.55
CA CYS A 88 -10.64 13.00 -11.93
C CYS A 88 -10.69 14.22 -12.87
N SER A 89 -10.02 14.18 -14.03
CA SER A 89 -9.90 15.32 -14.97
C SER A 89 -11.17 15.60 -15.80
N GLY A 90 -12.07 14.62 -15.90
CA GLY A 90 -13.38 14.77 -16.52
C GLY A 90 -14.48 14.81 -15.46
N HIS A 91 -15.09 15.96 -15.21
CA HIS A 91 -16.20 16.13 -14.26
C HIS A 91 -17.50 15.36 -14.62
N ALA A 92 -17.45 14.38 -15.53
CA ALA A 92 -18.61 13.74 -16.12
C ALA A 92 -18.52 12.21 -16.01
N ALA A 93 -19.36 11.64 -15.13
CA ALA A 93 -20.31 10.55 -15.43
C ALA A 93 -20.74 9.80 -14.16
N GLN A 94 -21.37 10.46 -13.19
CA GLN A 94 -21.82 9.81 -11.93
C GLN A 94 -20.66 9.32 -11.03
N GLN A 95 -20.88 9.41 -9.72
CA GLN A 95 -19.89 8.96 -8.72
C GLN A 95 -19.51 7.49 -8.89
N SER A 96 -20.41 6.67 -9.44
CA SER A 96 -20.19 5.25 -9.76
C SER A 96 -19.12 5.03 -10.83
N GLN A 97 -19.12 5.77 -11.95
CA GLN A 97 -18.10 5.61 -12.98
C GLN A 97 -16.75 6.14 -12.52
N LEU A 98 -16.73 7.24 -11.75
CA LEU A 98 -15.50 7.76 -11.15
C LEU A 98 -14.86 6.72 -10.21
N LEU A 99 -15.67 6.13 -9.32
CA LEU A 99 -15.23 5.07 -8.42
C LEU A 99 -14.70 3.87 -9.21
N CYS A 100 -15.43 3.43 -10.24
CA CYS A 100 -15.03 2.32 -11.09
C CYS A 100 -13.69 2.61 -11.82
N CYS A 101 -13.52 3.80 -12.40
CA CYS A 101 -12.27 4.23 -13.03
C CYS A 101 -11.11 4.17 -12.04
N ALA A 102 -11.29 4.73 -10.83
CA ALA A 102 -10.26 4.71 -9.79
C ALA A 102 -9.90 3.27 -9.39
N GLN A 103 -10.89 2.40 -9.19
CA GLN A 103 -10.64 0.99 -8.86
C GLN A 103 -9.93 0.23 -9.98
N GLN A 104 -10.26 0.50 -11.25
CA GLN A 104 -9.52 -0.05 -12.39
C GLN A 104 -8.08 0.44 -12.41
N ALA A 105 -7.84 1.74 -12.22
CA ALA A 105 -6.50 2.33 -12.14
C ALA A 105 -5.68 1.69 -11.01
N TRP A 106 -6.29 1.51 -9.84
CA TRP A 106 -5.67 0.86 -8.67
C TRP A 106 -5.27 -0.59 -8.97
N LYS A 107 -6.18 -1.43 -9.46
CA LYS A 107 -5.89 -2.83 -9.81
C LYS A 107 -4.81 -2.92 -10.89
N GLN A 108 -4.86 -2.06 -11.91
CA GLN A 108 -3.90 -2.09 -12.99
C GLN A 108 -2.51 -1.60 -12.53
N ALA A 109 -2.44 -0.60 -11.67
CA ALA A 109 -1.18 -0.07 -11.15
C ALA A 109 -0.46 -1.12 -10.30
N LEU A 110 -1.21 -1.81 -9.42
CA LEU A 110 -0.70 -2.91 -8.60
C LEU A 110 -0.37 -4.16 -9.42
N SER A 111 -1.12 -4.44 -10.50
CA SER A 111 -0.76 -5.49 -11.45
C SER A 111 0.59 -5.21 -12.12
N LYS A 112 0.83 -3.96 -12.53
CA LYS A 112 2.13 -3.56 -13.09
C LYS A 112 3.24 -3.63 -12.06
N PHE A 113 2.99 -3.19 -10.83
CA PHE A 113 3.92 -3.36 -9.71
C PHE A 113 4.30 -4.84 -9.52
N CYS A 114 3.34 -5.76 -9.51
CA CYS A 114 3.64 -7.18 -9.40
C CYS A 114 4.46 -7.71 -10.59
N ALA A 115 4.16 -7.28 -11.82
CA ALA A 115 4.99 -7.62 -12.97
C ALA A 115 6.43 -7.10 -12.81
N GLU A 116 6.61 -5.91 -12.24
CA GLU A 116 7.93 -5.35 -11.93
C GLU A 116 8.64 -6.15 -10.82
N GLU A 117 7.95 -6.53 -9.75
CA GLU A 117 8.50 -7.39 -8.68
C GLU A 117 9.01 -8.72 -9.25
N TYR A 118 8.20 -9.40 -10.06
CA TYR A 118 8.57 -10.67 -10.71
C TYR A 118 9.65 -10.53 -11.81
N SER A 119 9.92 -9.32 -12.28
CA SER A 119 11.00 -9.06 -13.25
C SER A 119 12.39 -8.95 -12.62
N THR A 120 12.48 -9.14 -11.30
CA THR A 120 13.71 -9.08 -10.53
C THR A 120 14.09 -10.44 -9.95
N MET A 121 15.33 -10.55 -9.43
CA MET A 121 15.80 -11.75 -8.73
C MET A 121 15.47 -11.75 -7.23
N THR A 122 14.69 -10.77 -6.74
CA THR A 122 14.28 -10.72 -5.33
C THR A 122 12.96 -11.47 -5.13
N VAL A 123 12.68 -11.87 -3.88
CA VAL A 123 11.34 -12.32 -3.50
C VAL A 123 10.36 -11.18 -3.82
N PRO A 124 9.25 -11.46 -4.54
CA PRO A 124 8.26 -10.44 -4.84
C PRO A 124 7.54 -10.00 -3.57
N TYR A 125 6.91 -8.83 -3.62
CA TYR A 125 5.97 -8.42 -2.59
C TYR A 125 4.88 -9.49 -2.37
N GLU A 126 4.60 -9.85 -1.12
CA GLU A 126 3.80 -11.04 -0.76
C GLU A 126 2.42 -11.08 -1.43
N CYS A 127 1.73 -9.94 -1.50
CA CYS A 127 0.42 -9.86 -2.14
C CYS A 127 0.45 -10.16 -3.64
N CYS A 128 1.61 -10.09 -4.30
CA CYS A 128 1.74 -10.46 -5.71
C CYS A 128 1.64 -11.97 -5.94
N GLU A 129 1.90 -12.79 -4.92
CA GLU A 129 1.77 -14.25 -4.99
C GLU A 129 0.30 -14.69 -5.09
N ASP A 130 -0.60 -13.90 -4.51
CA ASP A 130 -2.03 -14.12 -4.61
C ASP A 130 -2.58 -13.89 -6.03
N ARG A 131 -3.77 -14.46 -6.29
CA ARG A 131 -4.44 -14.39 -7.60
C ARG A 131 -5.90 -13.96 -7.46
N GLY A 132 -6.43 -13.38 -8.53
CA GLY A 132 -7.82 -12.91 -8.58
C GLY A 132 -8.13 -11.94 -7.44
N ASP A 133 -9.28 -12.12 -6.78
CA ASP A 133 -9.71 -11.23 -5.70
C ASP A 133 -8.89 -11.35 -4.42
N ALA A 134 -8.20 -12.47 -4.19
CA ALA A 134 -7.33 -12.63 -3.02
C ALA A 134 -6.20 -11.60 -3.03
N ARG A 135 -5.62 -11.35 -4.21
CA ARG A 135 -4.57 -10.34 -4.41
C ARG A 135 -5.04 -8.95 -3.98
N TRP A 136 -6.24 -8.57 -4.40
CA TRP A 136 -6.80 -7.25 -4.08
C TRP A 136 -7.13 -7.12 -2.60
N LYS A 137 -7.61 -8.19 -1.96
CA LYS A 137 -7.82 -8.21 -0.51
C LYS A 137 -6.51 -8.07 0.27
N CYS A 138 -5.44 -8.73 -0.18
CA CYS A 138 -4.12 -8.60 0.43
C CYS A 138 -3.60 -7.15 0.32
N PHE A 139 -3.65 -6.54 -0.87
CA PHE A 139 -3.25 -5.14 -1.03
C PHE A 139 -4.11 -4.13 -0.27
N ASP A 140 -5.30 -4.53 0.19
CA ASP A 140 -6.25 -3.69 0.93
C ASP A 140 -6.36 -4.09 2.42
N SER A 141 -5.42 -4.89 2.96
CA SER A 141 -5.48 -5.37 4.36
C SER A 141 -4.72 -4.47 5.33
N GLU A 142 -3.50 -4.04 4.97
CA GLU A 142 -2.66 -3.18 5.79
C GLU A 142 -2.45 -1.86 5.06
N LEU A 143 -3.16 -0.83 5.52
CA LEU A 143 -3.27 0.44 4.80
C LEU A 143 -2.58 1.56 5.56
N PRO A 144 -1.38 2.01 5.13
CA PRO A 144 -0.69 3.12 5.79
C PRO A 144 -1.43 4.47 5.66
N ASN A 145 -2.21 4.66 4.58
CA ASN A 145 -3.01 5.86 4.36
C ASN A 145 -4.39 5.54 3.73
N PRO A 146 -5.35 4.99 4.51
CA PRO A 146 -6.63 4.50 3.99
C PRO A 146 -7.54 5.61 3.42
N ASN A 147 -7.38 6.83 3.95
CA ASN A 147 -8.22 7.97 3.62
C ASN A 147 -7.58 8.92 2.60
N TYR A 148 -6.41 8.57 2.04
CA TYR A 148 -5.69 9.42 1.09
C TYR A 148 -5.43 10.84 1.62
N SER A 149 -5.17 10.93 2.93
CA SER A 149 -4.90 12.20 3.63
C SER A 149 -3.68 12.89 3.01
N SER A 150 -3.77 14.20 2.87
CA SER A 150 -2.64 15.04 2.47
C SER A 150 -1.71 15.34 3.64
N THR A 151 -0.45 15.62 3.31
CA THR A 151 0.55 16.17 4.23
C THR A 151 0.38 17.69 4.29
N PRO A 152 0.09 18.28 5.46
CA PRO A 152 -0.05 19.73 5.59
C PRO A 152 1.21 20.49 5.17
N GLY A 153 1.04 21.52 4.33
CA GLY A 153 2.15 22.35 3.85
C GLY A 153 3.04 21.70 2.77
N TYR A 154 2.72 20.49 2.32
CA TYR A 154 3.40 19.81 1.22
C TYR A 154 2.71 20.08 -0.12
N THR A 155 3.52 20.25 -1.17
CA THR A 155 3.08 20.28 -2.56
C THR A 155 3.89 19.28 -3.36
N ALA A 156 3.20 18.36 -4.03
CA ALA A 156 3.81 17.34 -4.86
C ALA A 156 4.65 17.96 -5.99
N PRO A 157 5.87 17.46 -6.25
CA PRO A 157 6.60 17.82 -7.44
C PRO A 157 5.82 17.34 -8.67
N GLN A 158 5.93 18.08 -9.77
CA GLN A 158 5.36 17.66 -11.03
C GLN A 158 6.16 16.47 -11.56
N LEU A 159 5.48 15.35 -11.78
CA LEU A 159 6.03 14.19 -12.48
C LEU A 159 5.41 14.07 -13.88
N PRO A 160 6.13 13.49 -14.85
CA PRO A 160 5.54 13.15 -16.13
C PRO A 160 4.29 12.29 -15.97
N ALA A 161 3.33 12.44 -16.88
CA ALA A 161 2.16 11.58 -16.92
C ALA A 161 2.59 10.14 -17.24
N GLU A 162 2.05 9.17 -16.49
CA GLU A 162 2.33 7.75 -16.67
C GLU A 162 1.38 7.16 -17.72
N PRO A 163 1.88 6.59 -18.83
CA PRO A 163 1.04 6.03 -19.88
C PRO A 163 0.53 4.62 -19.53
N GLY A 164 -0.41 4.12 -20.35
CA GLY A 164 -0.83 2.73 -20.32
C GLY A 164 -1.97 2.40 -19.36
N PHE A 165 -2.77 3.41 -18.98
CA PHE A 165 -4.10 3.23 -18.41
C PHE A 165 -5.15 3.81 -19.34
N THR A 166 -6.25 3.09 -19.49
CA THR A 166 -7.42 3.52 -20.26
C THR A 166 -8.64 2.99 -19.52
N PHE A 167 -9.57 3.88 -19.18
CA PHE A 167 -10.78 3.52 -18.47
C PHE A 167 -11.73 2.74 -19.38
N ASP A 168 -12.21 1.59 -18.93
CA ASP A 168 -13.28 0.84 -19.58
C ASP A 168 -14.58 0.95 -18.78
N SER A 169 -15.50 1.80 -19.25
CA SER A 169 -16.80 2.00 -18.61
C SER A 169 -17.72 0.77 -18.66
N ASN A 170 -17.43 -0.21 -19.52
CA ASN A 170 -18.24 -1.44 -19.66
C ASN A 170 -17.81 -2.54 -18.69
N ALA A 171 -16.67 -2.37 -18.02
CA ALA A 171 -16.16 -3.27 -16.98
C ALA A 171 -16.55 -2.80 -15.56
N CYS A 172 -17.54 -1.90 -15.49
CA CYS A 172 -18.30 -1.51 -14.32
C CYS A 172 -19.64 -2.26 -14.34
#